data_AF-A0A813U6R9-F1
#
_entry.id   AF-A0A813U6R9-F1
#
_cell.length_a   1.000
_cell.length_b   1.000
_cell.length_c   1.000
_cell.angle_alpha   90.00
_cell.angle_beta   90.00
_cell.angle_gamma   90.00
#
_symmetry.space_group_name_H-M   'P 1'
#
loop_
_entity.id
_entity.type
_entity.pdbx_description
1 polymer ?
#
loop_
_entity_poly.entity_id
_entity_poly.type
_entity_poly.pdbx_seq_one_letter_code
_entity_poly.pdbx_strand_id
1 'polypeptide(L)'
;METAAQLLIQNRTTPYLEYVLQGSILDGSTDLLKARLQGLCDNITGEVETFHDHETVYTMRIPSSSNVSFRVRYAIDDQLAPTHLRYVAQAELDKAHTVSVRQYHDCCVTREIHSFLPEMGFQFDYEFVAKGWIFRKGRIKIMVAKIFQCLERCRGGLENDMKNLSEILRPFTTSHFVEMSLIGAMHEDKLGEEMRSFAEQLKPMTHAPTGSIFTPLVKTSIDIASLRKPYKQSTEYFDLKDLVSTEPFAQFKDWFEQALQFTEEANAVCLATATKNGLPSCRYVLLKGFNESGFKFFTNYDSRKGKELIRIEGRTEKLSDIESEEYFNLRPPDSQISAVISDQSQPIPSREHLVELRAKCIADNAAGNIIQKPKRWGGWLLIPHTFEFYQGQSNRLSDRIQFRRLSNDDQNKIDPHVTHRGLNGWVYERLAP
;
A
#
# COMPACT_ATOMS: atom_id res chain seq x y z
N MET A 1 6.80 -26.87 -32.66
CA MET A 1 6.34 -25.97 -31.59
C MET A 1 5.06 -25.22 -31.98
N GLU A 2 4.95 -24.62 -33.18
CA GLU A 2 3.66 -24.08 -33.67
C GLU A 2 2.54 -25.12 -33.72
N THR A 3 2.87 -26.38 -34.02
CA THR A 3 1.92 -27.47 -34.21
C THR A 3 1.16 -27.88 -32.96
N ALA A 4 1.74 -27.83 -31.75
CA ALA A 4 1.04 -28.25 -30.53
C ALA A 4 0.03 -27.19 -30.05
N ALA A 5 0.42 -25.91 -30.12
CA ALA A 5 -0.49 -24.79 -29.84
C ALA A 5 -1.59 -24.69 -30.90
N GLN A 6 -1.27 -24.90 -32.18
CA GLN A 6 -2.27 -24.94 -33.26
C GLN A 6 -3.21 -26.16 -33.15
N LEU A 7 -2.73 -27.33 -32.71
CA LEU A 7 -3.56 -28.51 -32.48
C LEU A 7 -4.56 -28.33 -31.33
N LEU A 8 -4.17 -27.60 -30.27
CA LEU A 8 -5.10 -27.20 -29.19
C LEU A 8 -6.19 -26.22 -29.67
N ILE A 9 -5.87 -25.38 -30.64
CA ILE A 9 -6.81 -24.42 -31.25
C ILE A 9 -7.70 -25.09 -32.32
N GLN A 10 -7.18 -26.09 -33.04
CA GLN A 10 -7.89 -26.79 -34.13
C GLN A 10 -8.79 -27.93 -33.66
N ASN A 11 -8.47 -28.57 -32.53
CA ASN A 11 -9.36 -29.55 -31.93
C ASN A 11 -10.56 -28.82 -31.33
N ARG A 12 -11.76 -29.17 -31.81
CA ARG A 12 -13.06 -28.64 -31.42
C ARG A 12 -13.43 -28.93 -29.95
N THR A 13 -12.55 -28.66 -29.00
CA THR A 13 -12.93 -28.45 -27.61
C THR A 13 -13.51 -27.06 -27.54
N THR A 14 -14.79 -26.94 -27.18
CA THR A 14 -15.42 -25.66 -26.86
C THR A 14 -14.46 -24.90 -25.94
N PRO A 15 -13.98 -23.70 -26.31
CA PRO A 15 -13.01 -23.01 -25.48
C PRO A 15 -13.68 -22.72 -24.13
N TYR A 16 -13.27 -23.46 -23.10
CA TYR A 16 -13.77 -23.26 -21.75
C TYR A 16 -13.29 -21.88 -21.30
N LEU A 17 -14.26 -20.99 -21.10
CA LEU A 17 -14.02 -19.71 -20.48
C LEU A 17 -14.11 -19.89 -18.97
N GLU A 18 -13.17 -19.28 -18.28
CA GLU A 18 -13.28 -19.09 -16.85
C GLU A 18 -13.74 -17.66 -16.59
N TYR A 19 -14.94 -17.54 -16.01
CA TYR A 19 -15.46 -16.31 -15.44
C TYR A 19 -14.89 -16.17 -14.04
N VAL A 20 -14.26 -15.04 -13.76
CA VAL A 20 -13.49 -14.82 -12.54
C VAL A 20 -13.83 -13.47 -11.92
N LEU A 21 -14.14 -13.50 -10.62
CA LEU A 21 -14.16 -12.34 -9.74
C LEU A 21 -13.09 -12.52 -8.68
N GLN A 22 -12.24 -11.53 -8.52
CA GLN A 22 -11.14 -11.57 -7.56
C GLN A 22 -11.26 -10.41 -6.58
N GLY A 23 -10.71 -10.60 -5.38
CA GLY A 23 -10.40 -9.54 -4.46
C GLY A 23 -9.74 -10.06 -3.20
N SER A 24 -9.96 -9.41 -2.06
CA SER A 24 -9.15 -9.65 -0.87
C SER A 24 -9.91 -9.35 0.41
N ILE A 25 -9.49 -10.02 1.49
CA ILE A 25 -9.99 -9.80 2.84
C ILE A 25 -8.84 -9.73 3.84
N LEU A 26 -8.91 -8.83 4.81
CA LEU A 26 -7.92 -8.73 5.89
C LEU A 26 -7.95 -9.97 6.79
N ASP A 27 -6.79 -10.33 7.35
CA ASP A 27 -6.65 -11.50 8.22
C ASP A 27 -7.66 -11.50 9.38
N GLY A 28 -7.84 -10.35 10.05
CA GLY A 28 -8.79 -10.20 11.16
C GLY A 28 -10.28 -10.36 10.78
N SER A 29 -10.62 -10.36 9.50
CA SER A 29 -12.00 -10.56 9.01
C SER A 29 -12.21 -11.92 8.36
N THR A 30 -11.18 -12.76 8.27
CA THR A 30 -11.20 -14.03 7.52
C THR A 30 -12.20 -15.03 8.09
N ASP A 31 -12.27 -15.15 9.42
CA ASP A 31 -13.21 -16.07 10.07
C ASP A 31 -14.68 -15.67 9.84
N LEU A 32 -14.97 -14.37 9.79
CA LEU A 32 -16.31 -13.86 9.47
C LEU A 32 -16.71 -14.24 8.04
N LEU A 33 -15.81 -14.08 7.07
CA LEU A 33 -16.08 -14.49 5.69
C LEU A 33 -16.27 -16.00 5.59
N LYS A 34 -15.44 -16.79 6.27
CA LYS A 34 -15.56 -18.26 6.27
C LYS A 34 -16.91 -18.70 6.83
N ALA A 35 -17.33 -18.17 7.98
CA ALA A 35 -18.64 -18.48 8.56
C ALA A 35 -19.80 -18.12 7.61
N ARG A 36 -19.71 -16.97 6.93
CA ARG A 36 -20.72 -16.55 5.95
C ARG A 36 -20.73 -17.46 4.72
N LEU A 37 -19.57 -17.82 4.19
CA LEU A 37 -19.45 -18.75 3.06
C LEU A 37 -19.98 -20.13 3.42
N GLN A 38 -19.75 -20.63 4.63
CA GLN A 38 -20.34 -21.89 5.11
C GLN A 38 -21.87 -21.85 5.13
N GLY A 39 -22.48 -20.72 5.49
CA GLY A 39 -23.94 -20.56 5.48
C GLY A 39 -24.55 -20.38 4.09
N LEU A 40 -23.75 -19.95 3.10
CA LEU A 40 -24.24 -19.60 1.76
C LEU A 40 -23.90 -20.61 0.66
N CYS A 41 -22.91 -21.46 0.90
CA CYS A 41 -22.38 -22.47 -0.02
C CYS A 41 -22.90 -23.86 0.35
N ASP A 42 -22.80 -24.81 -0.57
CA ASP A 42 -23.43 -26.14 -0.46
C ASP A 42 -22.70 -27.08 0.51
N ASN A 43 -21.56 -26.65 1.08
CA ASN A 43 -20.74 -27.39 2.04
C ASN A 43 -21.37 -27.42 3.46
N ILE A 44 -22.69 -27.55 3.55
CA ILE A 44 -23.50 -27.38 4.78
C ILE A 44 -23.31 -28.54 5.77
N THR A 45 -22.83 -29.70 5.30
CA THR A 45 -22.83 -30.96 6.09
C THR A 45 -21.46 -31.61 6.28
N GLY A 46 -20.36 -31.03 5.74
CA GLY A 46 -19.01 -31.60 5.81
C GLY A 46 -17.94 -30.62 6.30
N GLU A 47 -16.73 -31.12 6.55
CA GLU A 47 -15.57 -30.25 6.80
C GLU A 47 -15.26 -29.39 5.56
N VAL A 48 -14.89 -28.14 5.78
CA VAL A 48 -14.54 -27.22 4.69
C VAL A 48 -13.32 -27.76 3.96
N GLU A 49 -13.42 -27.94 2.64
CA GLU A 49 -12.29 -28.36 1.82
C GLU A 49 -11.12 -27.38 1.98
N THR A 50 -9.96 -27.93 2.32
CA THR A 50 -8.72 -27.17 2.44
C THR A 50 -7.78 -27.54 1.31
N PHE A 51 -6.86 -26.64 1.00
CA PHE A 51 -5.78 -26.91 0.08
C PHE A 51 -4.49 -26.27 0.58
N HIS A 52 -3.38 -26.87 0.16
CA HIS A 52 -2.04 -26.42 0.46
C HIS A 52 -1.16 -26.80 -0.72
N ASP A 53 -0.99 -25.85 -1.64
CA ASP A 53 -0.36 -26.13 -2.92
C ASP A 53 0.85 -25.27 -3.13
N HIS A 54 1.84 -25.85 -3.79
CA HIS A 54 2.93 -25.11 -4.39
C HIS A 54 2.61 -24.85 -5.86
N GLU A 55 2.83 -23.62 -6.28
CA GLU A 55 2.62 -23.20 -7.66
C GLU A 55 3.88 -22.56 -8.21
N THR A 56 4.35 -23.08 -9.33
CA THR A 56 5.50 -22.56 -10.07
C THR A 56 5.04 -21.96 -11.39
N VAL A 57 5.50 -20.75 -11.70
CA VAL A 57 5.15 -20.03 -12.93
C VAL A 57 6.32 -20.07 -13.90
N TYR A 58 6.02 -20.48 -15.13
CA TYR A 58 6.94 -20.55 -16.25
C TYR A 58 6.44 -19.66 -17.37
N THR A 59 7.27 -18.75 -17.86
CA THR A 59 6.92 -17.78 -18.90
C THR A 59 7.85 -17.91 -20.10
N MET A 60 7.26 -17.97 -21.28
CA MET A 60 7.97 -17.85 -22.55
C MET A 60 7.73 -16.46 -23.11
N ARG A 61 8.83 -15.73 -23.34
CA ARG A 61 8.80 -14.40 -23.95
C ARG A 61 8.89 -14.55 -25.46
N ILE A 62 7.84 -14.18 -26.16
CA ILE A 62 7.79 -14.23 -27.62
C ILE A 62 8.05 -12.81 -28.14
N PRO A 63 9.11 -12.58 -28.92
CA PRO A 63 9.31 -11.28 -29.56
C PRO A 63 8.08 -10.89 -30.38
N SER A 64 7.61 -9.65 -30.27
CA SER A 64 6.46 -9.11 -31.02
C SER A 64 5.08 -9.79 -30.81
N SER A 65 4.94 -10.64 -29.79
CA SER A 65 3.64 -11.24 -29.40
C SER A 65 3.42 -11.16 -27.88
N SER A 66 2.25 -11.58 -27.41
CA SER A 66 1.97 -11.71 -25.98
C SER A 66 2.82 -12.83 -25.37
N ASN A 67 3.29 -12.61 -24.14
CA ASN A 67 3.97 -13.63 -23.37
C ASN A 67 3.00 -14.78 -23.05
N VAL A 68 3.49 -16.01 -23.13
CA VAL A 68 2.73 -17.21 -22.76
C VAL A 68 3.23 -17.67 -21.40
N SER A 69 2.32 -17.88 -20.45
CA SER A 69 2.67 -18.36 -19.11
C SER A 69 1.91 -19.62 -18.74
N PHE A 70 2.63 -20.59 -18.18
CA PHE A 70 2.08 -21.80 -17.59
C PHE A 70 2.30 -21.79 -16.08
N ARG A 71 1.35 -22.36 -15.35
CA ARG A 71 1.40 -22.56 -13.91
C ARG A 71 1.41 -24.06 -13.64
N VAL A 72 2.46 -24.54 -13.00
CA VAL A 72 2.54 -25.92 -12.52
C VAL A 72 2.13 -25.92 -11.07
N ARG A 73 1.09 -26.69 -10.72
CA ARG A 73 0.55 -26.80 -9.36
C ARG A 73 0.71 -28.24 -8.88
N TYR A 74 1.18 -28.41 -7.65
CA TYR A 74 1.10 -29.69 -6.95
C TYR A 74 0.64 -29.48 -5.51
N ALA A 75 -0.10 -30.46 -4.97
CA ALA A 75 -0.53 -30.46 -3.59
C ALA A 75 0.63 -30.88 -2.68
N ILE A 76 0.93 -30.08 -1.66
CA ILE A 76 2.00 -30.35 -0.70
C ILE A 76 1.57 -31.45 0.27
N ASP A 77 0.31 -31.42 0.69
CA ASP A 77 -0.22 -32.31 1.73
C ASP A 77 -0.76 -33.65 1.18
N ASP A 78 -0.87 -33.79 -0.15
CA ASP A 78 -1.35 -35.01 -0.82
C ASP A 78 -0.39 -35.42 -1.93
N GLN A 79 0.47 -36.39 -1.63
CA GLN A 79 1.47 -36.91 -2.58
C GLN A 79 0.86 -37.76 -3.70
N LEU A 80 -0.37 -38.24 -3.54
CA LEU A 80 -1.07 -39.02 -4.56
C LEU A 80 -1.83 -38.12 -5.55
N ALA A 81 -2.04 -36.85 -5.20
CA ALA A 81 -2.67 -35.89 -6.09
C ALA A 81 -1.81 -35.66 -7.35
N PRO A 82 -2.42 -35.67 -8.56
CA PRO A 82 -1.68 -35.43 -9.79
C PRO A 82 -1.11 -34.00 -9.83
N THR A 83 0.02 -33.84 -10.50
CA THR A 83 0.54 -32.50 -10.83
C THR A 83 -0.30 -31.91 -11.96
N HIS A 84 -0.62 -30.62 -11.86
CA HIS A 84 -1.44 -29.92 -12.84
C HIS A 84 -0.62 -28.91 -13.61
N LEU A 85 -0.71 -28.94 -14.95
CA LEU A 85 -0.23 -27.88 -15.83
C LEU A 85 -1.43 -27.02 -16.23
N ARG A 86 -1.38 -25.74 -15.86
CA ARG A 86 -2.45 -24.78 -16.13
C ARG A 86 -1.98 -23.67 -17.06
N TYR A 87 -2.73 -23.46 -18.14
CA TYR A 87 -2.66 -22.24 -18.92
C TYR A 87 -3.74 -21.28 -18.41
N VAL A 88 -3.30 -20.12 -17.95
CA VAL A 88 -4.20 -19.07 -17.46
C VAL A 88 -3.92 -17.83 -18.31
N ALA A 89 -4.77 -17.57 -19.30
CA ALA A 89 -4.63 -16.39 -20.15
C ALA A 89 -4.85 -15.11 -19.35
N GLN A 90 -4.41 -13.99 -19.91
CA GLN A 90 -4.75 -12.68 -19.38
C GLN A 90 -6.26 -12.51 -19.36
N ALA A 91 -6.82 -12.11 -18.22
CA ALA A 91 -8.24 -11.89 -18.09
C ALA A 91 -8.64 -10.58 -18.79
N GLU A 92 -9.70 -10.65 -19.57
CA GLU A 92 -10.31 -9.52 -20.25
C GLU A 92 -11.58 -9.12 -19.51
N LEU A 93 -11.84 -7.81 -19.40
CA LEU A 93 -13.11 -7.35 -18.85
C LEU A 93 -14.21 -7.62 -19.88
N ASP A 94 -15.23 -8.36 -19.50
CA ASP A 94 -16.39 -8.54 -20.36
C ASP A 94 -17.07 -7.18 -20.58
N LYS A 95 -17.27 -6.79 -21.83
CA LYS A 95 -17.84 -5.48 -22.18
C LYS A 95 -19.28 -5.33 -21.68
N ALA A 96 -19.98 -6.44 -21.48
CA ALA A 96 -21.33 -6.46 -20.94
C ALA A 96 -21.36 -6.57 -19.40
N HIS A 97 -20.28 -7.02 -18.75
CA HIS A 97 -20.30 -7.45 -17.35
C HIS A 97 -19.05 -7.07 -16.54
N THR A 98 -19.23 -6.72 -15.26
CA THR A 98 -18.13 -6.44 -14.29
C THR A 98 -17.28 -7.65 -13.88
N VAL A 99 -17.37 -8.78 -14.60
CA VAL A 99 -16.62 -10.03 -14.31
C VAL A 99 -15.49 -10.14 -15.33
N SER A 100 -14.33 -10.63 -14.89
CA SER A 100 -13.21 -10.85 -15.81
C SER A 100 -13.32 -12.24 -16.42
N VAL A 101 -13.04 -12.36 -17.71
CA VAL A 101 -13.15 -13.61 -18.46
C VAL A 101 -11.78 -13.96 -19.01
N ARG A 102 -11.34 -15.22 -18.83
CA ARG A 102 -10.05 -15.70 -19.35
C ARG A 102 -10.19 -17.07 -19.98
N GLN A 103 -9.33 -17.35 -20.96
CA GLN A 103 -9.12 -18.71 -21.43
C GLN A 103 -8.38 -19.49 -20.33
N TYR A 104 -8.91 -20.67 -20.00
CA TYR A 104 -8.37 -21.53 -18.98
C TYR A 104 -8.24 -22.96 -19.51
N HIS A 105 -7.04 -23.52 -19.40
CA HIS A 105 -6.81 -24.94 -19.65
C HIS A 105 -6.06 -25.55 -18.48
N ASP A 106 -6.47 -26.75 -18.10
CA ASP A 106 -5.90 -27.52 -17.00
C ASP A 106 -5.80 -28.97 -17.43
N CYS A 107 -4.61 -29.56 -17.28
CA CYS A 107 -4.40 -30.97 -17.52
C CYS A 107 -3.46 -31.58 -16.47
N CYS A 108 -3.72 -32.84 -16.14
CA CYS A 108 -2.83 -33.62 -15.31
C CYS A 108 -1.56 -33.96 -16.09
N VAL A 109 -0.41 -33.75 -15.46
CA VAL A 109 0.91 -34.04 -16.01
C VAL A 109 1.74 -34.80 -14.99
N THR A 110 2.82 -35.39 -15.46
CA THR A 110 3.84 -35.99 -14.59
C THR A 110 4.80 -34.90 -14.10
N ARG A 111 5.61 -35.22 -13.09
CA ARG A 111 6.51 -34.25 -12.43
C ARG A 111 7.69 -33.81 -13.29
N GLU A 112 8.00 -34.57 -14.34
CA GLU A 112 9.01 -34.24 -15.35
C GLU A 112 8.69 -32.93 -16.09
N ILE A 113 7.48 -32.39 -15.92
CA ILE A 113 7.07 -31.09 -16.48
C ILE A 113 8.04 -29.95 -16.11
N HIS A 114 8.64 -30.00 -14.92
CA HIS A 114 9.59 -28.99 -14.46
C HIS A 114 10.90 -28.98 -15.26
N SER A 115 11.29 -30.11 -15.84
CA SER A 115 12.45 -30.24 -16.74
C SER A 115 12.04 -29.99 -18.20
N PHE A 116 10.85 -30.45 -18.58
CA PHE A 116 10.32 -30.30 -19.94
C PHE A 116 10.06 -28.84 -20.34
N LEU A 117 9.50 -28.01 -19.46
CA LEU A 117 9.17 -26.62 -19.79
C LEU A 117 10.42 -25.78 -20.16
N PRO A 118 11.53 -25.85 -19.41
CA PRO A 118 12.81 -25.25 -19.82
C PRO A 118 13.32 -25.74 -21.19
N GLU A 119 13.23 -27.04 -21.49
CA GLU A 119 13.62 -27.58 -22.80
C GLU A 119 12.79 -27.01 -23.95
N MET A 120 11.52 -26.67 -23.67
CA MET A 120 10.62 -26.00 -24.61
C MET A 120 10.82 -24.47 -24.70
N GLY A 121 11.80 -23.91 -23.98
CA GLY A 121 12.12 -22.48 -24.00
C GLY A 121 11.34 -21.63 -22.99
N PHE A 122 10.57 -22.23 -22.08
CA PHE A 122 9.95 -21.50 -20.99
C PHE A 122 10.96 -21.22 -19.87
N GLN A 123 10.98 -19.99 -19.39
CA GLN A 123 11.81 -19.60 -18.27
C GLN A 123 11.00 -19.66 -16.98
N PHE A 124 11.60 -20.20 -15.92
CA PHE A 124 11.05 -20.04 -14.58
C PHE A 124 10.95 -18.54 -14.25
N ASP A 125 9.80 -18.10 -13.78
CA ASP A 125 9.56 -16.70 -13.39
C ASP A 125 9.56 -16.57 -11.86
N TYR A 126 8.58 -17.19 -11.20
CA TYR A 126 8.47 -17.19 -9.74
C TYR A 126 7.70 -18.42 -9.23
N GLU A 127 7.79 -18.66 -7.92
CA GLU A 127 7.06 -19.70 -7.20
C GLU A 127 6.41 -19.12 -5.94
N PHE A 128 5.33 -19.75 -5.50
CA PHE A 128 4.65 -19.40 -4.26
C PHE A 128 3.90 -20.61 -3.70
N VAL A 129 3.58 -20.54 -2.41
CA VAL A 129 2.68 -21.49 -1.76
C VAL A 129 1.35 -20.81 -1.48
N ALA A 130 0.25 -21.47 -1.85
CA ALA A 130 -1.10 -21.04 -1.56
C ALA A 130 -1.74 -22.03 -0.58
N LYS A 131 -2.20 -21.54 0.56
CA LYS A 131 -2.90 -22.35 1.56
C LYS A 131 -4.22 -21.71 1.91
N GLY A 132 -5.28 -22.49 2.00
CA GLY A 132 -6.57 -21.93 2.36
C GLY A 132 -7.74 -22.90 2.23
N TRP A 133 -8.89 -22.33 1.88
CA TRP A 133 -10.18 -23.01 1.87
C TRP A 133 -10.87 -22.90 0.51
N ILE A 134 -11.59 -23.94 0.13
CA ILE A 134 -12.45 -23.99 -1.05
C ILE A 134 -13.90 -24.15 -0.61
N PHE A 135 -14.76 -23.30 -1.15
CA PHE A 135 -16.21 -23.36 -1.01
C PHE A 135 -16.84 -23.53 -2.39
N ARG A 136 -18.01 -24.19 -2.45
CA ARG A 136 -18.76 -24.37 -3.69
C ARG A 136 -20.21 -23.99 -3.52
N LYS A 137 -20.73 -23.21 -4.47
CA LYS A 137 -22.16 -22.91 -4.58
C LYS A 137 -22.59 -23.22 -6.01
N GLY A 138 -23.29 -24.34 -6.20
CA GLY A 138 -23.54 -24.92 -7.50
C GLY A 138 -22.24 -25.12 -8.28
N ARG A 139 -22.09 -24.41 -9.39
CA ARG A 139 -20.89 -24.45 -10.25
C ARG A 139 -19.83 -23.41 -9.87
N ILE A 140 -20.15 -22.49 -8.96
CA ILE A 140 -19.23 -21.44 -8.54
C ILE A 140 -18.27 -22.01 -7.52
N LYS A 141 -16.97 -21.94 -7.82
CA LYS A 141 -15.89 -22.25 -6.89
C LYS A 141 -15.41 -20.95 -6.26
N ILE A 142 -15.29 -20.94 -4.93
CA ILE A 142 -14.74 -19.82 -4.17
C ILE A 142 -13.51 -20.30 -3.44
N MET A 143 -12.37 -19.71 -3.74
CA MET A 143 -11.10 -19.95 -3.09
C MET A 143 -10.77 -18.78 -2.18
N VAL A 144 -10.48 -19.06 -0.91
CA VAL A 144 -9.93 -18.08 0.05
C VAL A 144 -8.53 -18.54 0.42
N ALA A 145 -7.52 -17.88 -0.13
CA ALA A 145 -6.13 -18.31 -0.12
C ALA A 145 -5.21 -17.31 0.60
N LYS A 146 -4.39 -17.81 1.52
CA LYS A 146 -3.20 -17.09 1.97
C LYS A 146 -2.04 -17.43 1.05
N ILE A 147 -1.38 -16.40 0.52
CA ILE A 147 -0.21 -16.55 -0.34
C ILE A 147 1.06 -16.38 0.48
N PHE A 148 1.98 -17.33 0.33
CA PHE A 148 3.28 -17.35 0.97
C PHE A 148 4.38 -17.26 -0.07
N GLN A 149 5.34 -16.38 0.19
CA GLN A 149 6.58 -16.30 -0.57
C GLN A 149 7.55 -17.38 -0.08
N CYS A 150 8.18 -18.10 -1.03
CA CYS A 150 9.31 -18.99 -0.76
C CYS A 150 10.60 -18.16 -0.61
N LEU A 151 11.27 -18.24 0.54
CA LEU A 151 12.52 -17.52 0.82
C LEU A 151 13.74 -18.14 0.12
N GLU A 152 13.69 -19.44 -0.10
CA GLU A 152 14.68 -20.21 -0.83
C GLU A 152 14.02 -20.89 -2.01
N ARG A 153 14.76 -21.02 -3.11
CA ARG A 153 14.26 -21.68 -4.32
C ARG A 153 14.09 -23.17 -4.01
N CYS A 154 12.87 -23.68 -4.11
CA CYS A 154 12.59 -25.11 -3.92
C CYS A 154 13.08 -25.87 -5.15
N ARG A 155 14.40 -26.12 -5.26
CA ARG A 155 15.00 -26.86 -6.38
C ARG A 155 14.56 -28.33 -6.31
N GLY A 156 13.51 -28.67 -7.05
CA GLY A 156 13.06 -30.07 -7.22
C GLY A 156 11.77 -30.43 -6.50
N GLY A 157 10.98 -29.46 -6.05
CA GLY A 157 9.76 -29.69 -5.26
C GLY A 157 10.06 -29.84 -3.77
N LEU A 158 9.09 -29.50 -2.92
CA LEU A 158 9.20 -29.44 -1.45
C LEU A 158 9.41 -30.81 -0.75
N GLU A 159 9.75 -31.88 -1.48
CA GLU A 159 9.73 -33.25 -0.94
C GLU A 159 10.78 -33.53 0.14
N ASN A 160 11.94 -32.88 0.05
CA ASN A 160 13.04 -33.13 1.00
C ASN A 160 13.06 -32.16 2.20
N ASP A 161 12.32 -31.03 2.10
CA ASP A 161 12.34 -29.94 3.09
C ASP A 161 11.01 -29.76 3.84
N MET A 162 10.12 -30.77 3.81
CA MET A 162 8.84 -30.75 4.55
C MET A 162 8.98 -30.48 6.05
N LYS A 163 10.16 -30.71 6.64
CA LYS A 163 10.36 -30.55 8.08
C LYS A 163 10.34 -29.08 8.55
N ASN A 164 10.67 -28.10 7.69
CA ASN A 164 10.78 -26.70 8.10
C ASN A 164 10.05 -25.71 7.15
N LEU A 165 8.87 -26.07 6.63
CA LEU A 165 8.03 -25.17 5.83
C LEU A 165 7.82 -23.79 6.48
N SER A 166 7.74 -23.72 7.82
CA SER A 166 7.59 -22.46 8.57
C SER A 166 8.83 -21.56 8.55
N GLU A 167 10.02 -22.10 8.30
CA GLU A 167 11.26 -21.31 8.20
C GLU A 167 11.46 -20.73 6.80
N ILE A 168 10.99 -21.46 5.78
CA ILE A 168 11.17 -21.12 4.36
C ILE A 168 9.99 -20.36 3.75
N LEU A 169 8.82 -20.35 4.39
CA LEU A 169 7.63 -19.64 3.92
C LEU A 169 7.36 -18.40 4.76
N ARG A 170 7.09 -17.27 4.09
CA ARG A 170 6.58 -16.06 4.75
C ARG A 170 5.27 -15.59 4.11
N PRO A 171 4.27 -15.20 4.91
CA PRO A 171 3.06 -14.57 4.38
C PRO A 171 3.43 -13.39 3.49
N PHE A 172 2.91 -13.37 2.26
CA PHE A 172 3.21 -12.30 1.29
C PHE A 172 2.45 -11.00 1.60
N THR A 173 1.25 -11.11 2.20
CA THR A 173 0.41 -9.97 2.58
C THR A 173 -0.26 -10.19 3.94
N THR A 174 -0.87 -9.16 4.51
CA THR A 174 -1.75 -9.21 5.71
C THR A 174 -3.22 -9.47 5.35
N SER A 175 -3.46 -10.06 4.18
CA SER A 175 -4.77 -10.39 3.66
C SER A 175 -4.81 -11.81 3.09
N HIS A 176 -6.01 -12.34 2.90
CA HIS A 176 -6.27 -13.50 2.07
C HIS A 176 -6.79 -13.03 0.70
N PHE A 177 -6.30 -13.67 -0.34
CA PHE A 177 -6.80 -13.55 -1.70
C PHE A 177 -8.10 -14.34 -1.82
N VAL A 178 -9.14 -13.71 -2.37
CA VAL A 178 -10.45 -14.33 -2.60
C VAL A 178 -10.67 -14.39 -4.11
N GLU A 179 -10.82 -15.59 -4.65
CA GLU A 179 -11.15 -15.80 -6.06
C GLU A 179 -12.43 -16.61 -6.17
N MET A 180 -13.40 -16.06 -6.89
CA MET A 180 -14.58 -16.75 -7.32
C MET A 180 -14.42 -17.08 -8.80
N SER A 181 -14.48 -18.35 -9.15
CA SER A 181 -14.31 -18.86 -10.51
C SER A 181 -15.48 -19.74 -10.91
N LEU A 182 -15.84 -19.66 -12.18
CA LEU A 182 -16.84 -20.54 -12.79
C LEU A 182 -16.44 -20.81 -14.23
N ILE A 183 -16.41 -22.10 -14.60
CA ILE A 183 -16.09 -22.53 -15.97
C ILE A 183 -17.39 -22.67 -16.76
N GLY A 184 -17.48 -21.99 -17.89
CA GLY A 184 -18.66 -21.94 -18.75
C GLY A 184 -18.33 -21.95 -20.24
N ALA A 185 -19.36 -22.06 -21.07
CA ALA A 185 -19.24 -21.89 -22.51
C ALA A 185 -19.18 -20.40 -22.89
N MET A 186 -18.74 -20.10 -24.12
CA MET A 186 -18.71 -18.75 -24.68
C MET A 186 -20.12 -18.10 -24.68
N HIS A 187 -20.20 -16.85 -24.21
CA HIS A 187 -21.39 -16.00 -24.25
C HIS A 187 -22.60 -16.43 -23.38
N GLU A 188 -22.37 -17.14 -22.28
CA GLU A 188 -23.41 -17.36 -21.27
C GLU A 188 -23.52 -16.13 -20.34
N ASP A 189 -24.13 -15.05 -20.81
CA ASP A 189 -24.26 -13.77 -20.08
C ASP A 189 -24.86 -13.91 -18.67
N LYS A 190 -25.72 -14.92 -18.47
CA LYS A 190 -26.35 -15.20 -17.17
C LYS A 190 -25.36 -15.61 -16.08
N LEU A 191 -24.23 -16.22 -16.44
CA LEU A 191 -23.24 -16.70 -15.48
C LEU A 191 -22.54 -15.53 -14.77
N GLY A 192 -22.20 -14.47 -15.51
CA GLY A 192 -21.59 -13.28 -14.94
C GLY A 192 -22.51 -12.56 -13.94
N GLU A 193 -23.81 -12.51 -14.23
CA GLU A 193 -24.81 -11.96 -13.32
C GLU A 193 -25.01 -12.81 -12.07
N GLU A 194 -25.03 -14.14 -12.20
CA GLU A 194 -25.11 -15.07 -11.08
C GLU A 194 -23.93 -14.89 -10.11
N MET A 195 -22.70 -14.85 -10.66
CA MET A 195 -21.48 -14.60 -9.87
C MET A 195 -21.53 -13.24 -9.16
N ARG A 196 -22.01 -12.19 -9.84
CA ARG A 196 -22.16 -10.84 -9.26
C ARG A 196 -23.18 -10.84 -8.13
N SER A 197 -24.37 -11.40 -8.38
CA SER A 197 -25.45 -11.50 -7.39
C SER A 197 -24.98 -12.24 -6.14
N PHE A 198 -24.21 -13.31 -6.32
CA PHE A 198 -23.60 -14.03 -5.21
C PHE A 198 -22.52 -13.21 -4.48
N ALA A 199 -21.64 -12.52 -5.22
CA ALA A 199 -20.63 -11.65 -4.64
C ALA A 199 -21.22 -10.49 -3.82
N GLU A 200 -22.36 -9.93 -4.23
CA GLU A 200 -23.09 -8.91 -3.46
C GLU A 200 -23.60 -9.46 -2.12
N GLN A 201 -24.01 -10.73 -2.07
CA GLN A 201 -24.39 -11.40 -0.80
C GLN A 201 -23.23 -11.56 0.16
N LEU A 202 -21.99 -11.25 -0.21
CA LEU A 202 -20.84 -11.25 0.68
C LEU A 202 -20.55 -9.84 1.27
N LYS A 203 -21.20 -8.77 0.78
CA LYS A 203 -21.07 -7.40 1.31
C LYS A 203 -22.09 -7.08 2.43
N PRO A 204 -21.84 -6.08 3.30
CA PRO A 204 -20.54 -5.59 3.79
C PRO A 204 -20.13 -6.36 5.05
N MET A 205 -18.83 -6.67 5.19
CA MET A 205 -18.25 -7.16 6.45
C MET A 205 -17.77 -5.95 7.26
N THR A 206 -18.72 -5.37 8.00
CA THR A 206 -18.67 -4.24 8.97
C THR A 206 -17.41 -3.37 9.15
N HIS A 207 -17.62 -2.04 8.98
CA HIS A 207 -17.00 -0.86 9.61
C HIS A 207 -15.45 -0.67 9.64
N ALA A 208 -14.82 -0.45 8.47
CA ALA A 208 -13.76 0.57 8.18
C ALA A 208 -13.29 0.43 6.71
N PRO A 209 -12.74 1.49 6.06
CA PRO A 209 -13.33 2.15 4.90
C PRO A 209 -13.15 1.40 3.56
N THR A 210 -14.23 1.36 2.78
CA THR A 210 -14.24 1.33 1.30
C THR A 210 -13.56 0.15 0.57
N GLY A 211 -13.57 -1.06 1.12
CA GLY A 211 -13.13 -2.27 0.40
C GLY A 211 -14.29 -3.15 -0.03
N SER A 212 -14.57 -3.25 -1.33
CA SER A 212 -15.39 -4.35 -1.87
C SER A 212 -14.57 -5.64 -1.78
N ILE A 213 -15.17 -6.76 -1.35
CA ILE A 213 -14.50 -8.08 -1.31
C ILE A 213 -14.01 -8.49 -2.69
N PHE A 214 -14.67 -8.01 -3.75
CA PHE A 214 -14.29 -8.22 -5.13
C PHE A 214 -14.04 -6.87 -5.80
N THR A 215 -12.85 -6.68 -6.35
CA THR A 215 -12.48 -5.51 -7.15
C THR A 215 -11.87 -6.05 -8.46
N PRO A 216 -12.35 -5.64 -9.64
CA PRO A 216 -11.86 -6.21 -10.91
C PRO A 216 -10.34 -6.02 -11.05
N LEU A 217 -9.62 -7.13 -11.11
CA LEU A 217 -8.17 -7.20 -11.35
C LEU A 217 -7.91 -7.16 -12.86
N VAL A 218 -8.29 -6.05 -13.50
CA VAL A 218 -7.72 -5.66 -14.80
C VAL A 218 -7.01 -4.33 -14.58
N LYS A 219 -5.76 -4.41 -14.15
CA LYS A 219 -4.78 -3.31 -14.24
C LYS A 219 -3.37 -3.88 -14.02
N THR A 220 -2.84 -4.53 -15.05
CA THR A 220 -1.41 -4.87 -15.17
C THR A 220 -0.52 -3.65 -15.40
N SER A 221 -1.10 -2.46 -15.52
CA SER A 221 -0.45 -1.19 -15.17
C SER A 221 -1.22 -0.60 -14.00
N ILE A 222 -0.56 -0.26 -12.89
CA ILE A 222 -1.18 0.60 -11.88
C ILE A 222 -1.51 1.91 -12.59
N ASP A 223 -2.77 2.08 -12.98
CA ASP A 223 -3.29 3.36 -13.44
C ASP A 223 -3.42 4.24 -12.21
N ILE A 224 -2.31 4.87 -11.84
CA ILE A 224 -2.21 5.78 -10.70
C ILE A 224 -3.27 6.88 -10.80
N ALA A 225 -3.70 7.25 -12.02
CA ALA A 225 -4.76 8.24 -12.21
C ALA A 225 -6.11 7.78 -11.65
N SER A 226 -6.39 6.48 -11.63
CA SER A 226 -7.62 5.91 -11.07
C SER A 226 -7.63 5.70 -9.55
N LEU A 227 -6.48 5.84 -8.88
CA LEU A 227 -6.39 5.81 -7.41
C LEU A 227 -6.91 7.11 -6.76
N ARG A 228 -7.15 8.14 -7.57
CA ARG A 228 -7.73 9.40 -7.13
C ARG A 228 -9.17 9.18 -6.69
N LYS A 229 -9.41 9.25 -5.38
CA LYS A 229 -10.77 9.39 -4.85
C LYS A 229 -11.40 10.66 -5.43
N PRO A 230 -12.68 10.63 -5.87
CA PRO A 230 -13.37 11.84 -6.27
C PRO A 230 -13.36 12.82 -5.08
N TYR A 231 -12.95 14.06 -5.36
CA TYR A 231 -12.95 15.15 -4.38
C TYR A 231 -14.40 15.67 -4.21
N LYS A 232 -14.60 16.60 -3.28
CA LYS A 232 -15.89 17.25 -3.03
C LYS A 232 -16.55 17.76 -4.33
N GLN A 233 -17.89 17.78 -4.38
CA GLN A 233 -18.65 18.18 -5.57
C GLN A 233 -18.46 19.67 -5.86
N SER A 234 -18.74 20.12 -7.09
CA SER A 234 -18.57 21.53 -7.51
C SER A 234 -19.41 22.54 -6.73
N THR A 235 -20.40 22.07 -5.96
CA THR A 235 -21.26 22.87 -5.08
C THR A 235 -20.69 23.03 -3.66
N GLU A 236 -19.59 22.33 -3.33
CA GLU A 236 -18.90 22.34 -2.03
C GLU A 236 -17.50 22.99 -2.16
N TYR A 237 -17.44 24.18 -2.75
CA TYR A 237 -16.20 24.94 -2.92
C TYR A 237 -15.79 25.64 -1.61
N PHE A 238 -14.48 25.81 -1.39
CA PHE A 238 -13.92 26.54 -0.24
C PHE A 238 -13.38 27.90 -0.72
N ASP A 239 -14.05 28.97 -0.32
CA ASP A 239 -13.78 30.35 -0.74
C ASP A 239 -13.33 31.22 0.44
N LEU A 240 -12.93 32.46 0.19
CA LEU A 240 -12.44 33.39 1.22
C LEU A 240 -13.44 33.61 2.37
N LYS A 241 -14.73 33.55 2.06
CA LYS A 241 -15.83 33.65 3.04
C LYS A 241 -15.92 32.43 3.97
N ASP A 242 -15.33 31.31 3.58
CA ASP A 242 -15.38 30.04 4.32
C ASP A 242 -14.18 29.88 5.26
N LEU A 243 -13.23 30.84 5.25
CA LEU A 243 -12.16 30.92 6.25
C LEU A 243 -12.78 31.17 7.64
N VAL A 244 -12.47 30.30 8.59
CA VAL A 244 -12.80 30.52 10.01
C VAL A 244 -11.93 31.60 10.64
N SER A 245 -10.77 31.91 10.03
CA SER A 245 -9.91 33.00 10.46
C SER A 245 -9.07 33.56 9.31
N THR A 246 -8.80 34.87 9.34
CA THR A 246 -7.80 35.54 8.50
C THR A 246 -6.40 35.53 9.13
N GLU A 247 -6.25 34.82 10.26
CA GLU A 247 -4.98 34.45 10.88
C GLU A 247 -4.68 32.97 10.56
N PRO A 248 -3.56 32.66 9.87
CA PRO A 248 -3.33 31.34 9.30
C PRO A 248 -3.11 30.23 10.33
N PHE A 249 -2.59 30.52 11.54
CA PHE A 249 -2.44 29.49 12.58
C PHE A 249 -3.78 29.07 13.18
N ALA A 250 -4.74 29.99 13.29
CA ALA A 250 -6.11 29.69 13.69
C ALA A 250 -6.84 28.88 12.61
N GLN A 251 -6.65 29.21 11.32
CA GLN A 251 -7.19 28.41 10.22
C GLN A 251 -6.54 27.00 10.18
N PHE A 252 -5.23 26.91 10.38
CA PHE A 252 -4.52 25.64 10.49
C PHE A 252 -5.04 24.81 11.67
N LYS A 253 -5.24 25.44 12.84
CA LYS A 253 -5.76 24.79 14.04
C LYS A 253 -7.12 24.13 13.77
N ASP A 254 -8.04 24.87 13.17
CA ASP A 254 -9.38 24.37 12.84
C ASP A 254 -9.31 23.15 11.91
N TRP A 255 -8.53 23.22 10.82
CA TRP A 255 -8.37 22.08 9.92
C TRP A 255 -7.62 20.90 10.55
N PHE A 256 -6.65 21.18 11.42
CA PHE A 256 -5.93 20.15 12.17
C PHE A 256 -6.87 19.41 13.14
N GLU A 257 -7.75 20.13 13.84
CA GLU A 257 -8.77 19.55 14.71
C GLU A 257 -9.79 18.70 13.93
N GLN A 258 -10.18 19.13 12.74
CA GLN A 258 -11.00 18.31 11.84
C GLN A 258 -10.26 17.04 11.40
N ALA A 259 -8.98 17.15 11.02
CA ALA A 259 -8.18 16.02 10.56
C ALA A 259 -7.99 14.93 11.64
N LEU A 260 -7.90 15.32 12.92
CA LEU A 260 -7.83 14.39 14.06
C LEU A 260 -9.04 13.45 14.15
N GLN A 261 -10.18 13.80 13.54
CA GLN A 261 -11.37 12.94 13.51
C GLN A 261 -11.25 11.79 12.50
N PHE A 262 -10.33 11.89 11.54
CA PHE A 262 -10.23 10.97 10.39
C PHE A 262 -8.91 10.21 10.33
N THR A 263 -7.88 10.63 11.08
CA THR A 263 -6.57 9.96 11.08
C THR A 263 -5.86 10.10 12.44
N GLU A 264 -5.19 9.03 12.85
CA GLU A 264 -4.48 8.96 14.14
C GLU A 264 -3.19 9.80 14.16
N GLU A 265 -2.55 10.01 13.01
CA GLU A 265 -1.32 10.79 12.86
C GLU A 265 -1.52 12.02 11.96
N ALA A 266 -2.54 12.84 12.26
CA ALA A 266 -2.80 14.10 11.54
C ALA A 266 -1.60 15.07 11.57
N ASN A 267 -0.68 14.89 12.51
CA ASN A 267 0.55 15.66 12.64
C ASN A 267 1.71 15.17 11.77
N ALA A 268 1.54 14.13 10.95
CA ALA A 268 2.53 13.74 9.97
C ALA A 268 2.61 14.77 8.83
N VAL A 269 3.78 15.39 8.67
CA VAL A 269 4.03 16.41 7.65
C VAL A 269 5.25 16.04 6.81
N CYS A 270 5.19 16.29 5.50
CA CYS A 270 6.35 16.10 4.61
C CYS A 270 7.26 17.34 4.67
N LEU A 271 8.48 17.17 5.20
CA LEU A 271 9.49 18.21 5.28
C LEU A 271 10.45 18.11 4.09
N ALA A 272 10.41 19.10 3.20
CA ALA A 272 11.39 19.28 2.14
C ALA A 272 12.57 20.18 2.61
N THR A 273 13.80 19.75 2.34
CA THR A 273 15.04 20.51 2.57
C THR A 273 15.89 20.48 1.30
N ALA A 274 16.89 21.36 1.15
CA ALA A 274 17.82 21.31 0.03
C ALA A 274 19.25 21.60 0.46
N THR A 275 20.21 21.08 -0.30
CA THR A 275 21.63 21.48 -0.15
C THR A 275 21.85 22.91 -0.65
N LYS A 276 23.00 23.51 -0.31
CA LYS A 276 23.41 24.84 -0.83
C LYS A 276 23.43 24.93 -2.37
N ASN A 277 23.58 23.80 -3.06
CA ASN A 277 23.61 23.72 -4.51
C ASN A 277 22.21 23.45 -5.11
N GLY A 278 21.15 23.54 -4.29
CA GLY A 278 19.77 23.39 -4.75
C GLY A 278 19.34 21.94 -4.99
N LEU A 279 20.00 20.94 -4.38
CA LEU A 279 19.56 19.54 -4.47
C LEU A 279 18.50 19.26 -3.39
N PRO A 280 17.22 19.09 -3.75
CA PRO A 280 16.15 18.89 -2.79
C PRO A 280 16.12 17.46 -2.23
N SER A 281 15.56 17.32 -1.05
CA SER A 281 15.21 16.03 -0.45
C SER A 281 13.98 16.18 0.46
N CYS A 282 13.13 15.16 0.52
CA CYS A 282 11.90 15.17 1.32
C CYS A 282 11.78 13.92 2.19
N ARG A 283 11.04 14.04 3.30
CA ARG A 283 10.68 12.93 4.21
C ARG A 283 9.54 13.36 5.12
N TYR A 284 8.81 12.40 5.66
CA TYR A 284 7.85 12.67 6.72
C TYR A 284 8.54 12.95 8.07
N VAL A 285 8.00 13.91 8.81
CA VAL A 285 8.31 14.20 10.22
C VAL A 285 6.99 14.41 10.96
N LEU A 286 7.00 14.32 12.29
CA LEU A 286 5.82 14.60 13.10
C LEU A 286 5.90 16.03 13.64
N LEU A 287 4.86 16.82 13.40
CA LEU A 287 4.64 18.08 14.08
C LEU A 287 4.39 17.81 15.56
N LYS A 288 5.13 18.49 16.44
CA LYS A 288 5.07 18.31 17.89
C LYS A 288 4.49 19.52 18.63
N GLY A 289 4.18 20.58 17.89
CA GLY A 289 3.47 21.75 18.39
C GLY A 289 3.47 22.86 17.35
N PHE A 290 2.57 23.80 17.49
CA PHE A 290 2.53 25.02 16.68
C PHE A 290 1.94 26.16 17.50
N ASN A 291 2.33 27.38 17.19
CA ASN A 291 1.79 28.62 17.75
C ASN A 291 2.03 29.75 16.75
N GLU A 292 1.72 30.99 17.13
CA GLU A 292 1.93 32.18 16.28
C GLU A 292 3.38 32.37 15.81
N SER A 293 4.36 31.75 16.48
CA SER A 293 5.78 31.80 16.11
C SER A 293 6.17 30.77 15.05
N GLY A 294 5.39 29.69 14.85
CA GLY A 294 5.70 28.67 13.85
C GLY A 294 5.35 27.24 14.24
N PHE A 295 5.95 26.31 13.50
CA PHE A 295 5.78 24.87 13.66
C PHE A 295 7.01 24.24 14.31
N LYS A 296 6.80 23.40 15.33
CA LYS A 296 7.87 22.69 16.06
C LYS A 296 7.94 21.23 15.62
N PHE A 297 9.14 20.78 15.28
CA PHE A 297 9.45 19.36 15.07
C PHE A 297 10.85 19.05 15.61
N PHE A 298 11.11 17.77 15.90
CA PHE A 298 12.35 17.32 16.54
C PHE A 298 13.07 16.31 15.68
N THR A 299 14.40 16.41 15.60
CA THR A 299 15.23 15.52 14.79
C THR A 299 16.68 15.50 15.27
N ASN A 300 17.52 14.68 14.65
CA ASN A 300 18.96 14.70 14.86
C ASN A 300 19.60 15.79 13.98
N TYR A 301 20.38 16.70 14.58
CA TYR A 301 21.03 17.81 13.88
C TYR A 301 22.05 17.35 12.83
N ASP A 302 22.66 16.18 13.01
CA ASP A 302 23.64 15.61 12.08
C ASP A 302 23.02 14.81 10.93
N SER A 303 21.70 14.63 10.95
CA SER A 303 20.98 13.99 9.86
C SER A 303 21.04 14.84 8.58
N ARG A 304 20.79 14.23 7.42
CA ARG A 304 20.80 14.93 6.12
C ARG A 304 19.93 16.19 6.14
N LYS A 305 18.71 16.12 6.70
CA LYS A 305 17.83 17.29 6.84
C LYS A 305 18.42 18.33 7.80
N GLY A 306 19.00 17.91 8.93
CA GLY A 306 19.63 18.79 9.92
C GLY A 306 20.79 19.61 9.33
N LYS A 307 21.59 18.98 8.45
CA LYS A 307 22.69 19.61 7.71
C LYS A 307 22.21 20.49 6.54
N GLU A 308 21.09 20.13 5.92
CA GLU A 308 20.46 20.87 4.82
C GLU A 308 19.58 22.04 5.28
N LEU A 309 19.21 22.15 6.56
CA LEU A 309 18.29 23.16 7.12
C LEU A 309 18.85 24.60 7.16
N ILE A 310 19.60 24.98 6.13
CA ILE A 310 19.91 26.37 5.78
C ILE A 310 19.29 26.62 4.40
N ARG A 311 18.00 27.02 4.42
CA ARG A 311 17.08 27.47 3.34
C ARG A 311 16.24 26.40 2.61
N ILE A 312 14.92 26.47 2.82
CA ILE A 312 13.81 26.72 1.85
C ILE A 312 12.60 27.31 2.65
N GLU A 313 11.72 28.08 2.00
CA GLU A 313 11.02 29.33 2.40
C GLU A 313 10.27 29.41 3.76
N GLY A 314 11.09 29.51 4.78
CA GLY A 314 10.84 30.04 6.11
C GLY A 314 12.20 30.05 6.83
N ARG A 315 12.44 30.96 7.77
CA ARG A 315 13.70 30.91 8.54
C ARG A 315 13.55 29.80 9.58
N THR A 316 14.47 28.84 9.59
CA THR A 316 14.53 27.85 10.66
C THR A 316 15.54 28.25 11.71
N GLU A 317 15.15 28.15 12.97
CA GLU A 317 16.02 28.42 14.11
C GLU A 317 16.09 27.18 15.01
N LYS A 318 17.25 26.91 15.59
CA LYS A 318 17.34 25.86 16.60
C LYS A 318 16.56 26.31 17.82
N LEU A 319 15.74 25.43 18.38
CA LEU A 319 15.19 25.67 19.72
C LEU A 319 16.34 25.74 20.73
N SER A 320 16.07 26.41 21.86
CA SER A 320 17.05 26.43 22.95
C SER A 320 17.34 25.01 23.45
N ASP A 321 18.53 24.81 24.03
CA ASP A 321 18.89 23.52 24.61
C ASP A 321 17.94 23.12 25.74
N ILE A 322 17.46 24.11 26.51
CA ILE A 322 16.49 23.95 27.59
C ILE A 322 15.15 23.42 27.05
N GLU A 323 14.56 24.09 26.06
CA GLU A 323 13.29 23.63 25.45
C GLU A 323 13.43 22.23 24.81
N SER A 324 14.61 21.95 24.23
CA SER A 324 14.89 20.64 23.66
C SER A 324 15.02 19.55 24.75
N GLU A 325 15.59 19.87 25.90
CA GLU A 325 15.74 18.97 27.04
C GLU A 325 14.41 18.69 27.73
N GLU A 326 13.61 19.72 27.99
CA GLU A 326 12.26 19.59 28.51
C GLU A 326 11.42 18.65 27.65
N TYR A 327 11.42 18.87 26.33
CA TYR A 327 10.67 18.00 25.42
C TYR A 327 11.27 16.58 25.33
N PHE A 328 12.60 16.42 25.36
CA PHE A 328 13.24 15.10 25.34
C PHE A 328 12.77 14.25 26.53
N ASN A 329 12.72 14.84 27.72
CA ASN A 329 12.34 14.16 28.95
C ASN A 329 10.86 13.75 29.00
N LEU A 330 9.99 14.42 28.24
CA LEU A 330 8.56 14.04 28.12
C LEU A 330 8.33 12.83 27.20
N ARG A 331 9.32 12.42 26.40
CA ARG A 331 9.14 11.31 25.45
C ARG A 331 9.11 9.96 26.21
N PRO A 332 8.41 8.93 25.69
CA PRO A 332 8.48 7.60 26.26
C PRO A 332 9.93 7.08 26.34
N PRO A 333 10.29 6.24 27.33
CA PRO A 333 11.67 5.76 27.51
C PRO A 333 12.28 5.16 26.25
N ASP A 334 11.52 4.33 25.53
CA ASP A 334 11.97 3.71 24.27
C ASP A 334 12.32 4.75 23.18
N SER A 335 11.59 5.86 23.15
CA SER A 335 11.85 6.97 22.23
C SER A 335 13.12 7.75 22.60
N GLN A 336 13.42 7.88 23.89
CA GLN A 336 14.65 8.49 24.39
C GLN A 336 15.85 7.58 24.05
N ILE A 337 15.75 6.29 24.35
CA ILE A 337 16.79 5.28 24.04
C ILE A 337 17.10 5.27 22.55
N SER A 338 16.08 5.22 21.69
CA SER A 338 16.28 5.22 20.23
C SER A 338 17.04 6.45 19.74
N ALA A 339 16.80 7.63 20.35
CA ALA A 339 17.50 8.86 19.99
C ALA A 339 18.95 8.90 20.47
N VAL A 340 19.27 8.22 21.57
CA VAL A 340 20.65 8.08 22.07
C VAL A 340 21.46 7.13 21.19
N ILE A 341 20.92 5.94 20.90
CA ILE A 341 21.68 4.88 20.23
C ILE A 341 21.77 5.06 18.71
N SER A 342 20.85 5.83 18.11
CA SER A 342 20.80 6.01 16.66
C SER A 342 21.48 7.31 16.23
N ASP A 343 22.63 7.17 15.58
CA ASP A 343 23.21 8.22 14.75
C ASP A 343 22.42 8.33 13.45
N GLN A 344 21.24 8.94 13.57
CA GLN A 344 20.23 8.99 12.52
C GLN A 344 20.82 9.40 11.16
N SER A 345 20.55 8.57 10.15
CA SER A 345 20.99 8.74 8.76
C SER A 345 22.48 8.46 8.48
N GLN A 346 23.24 7.92 9.43
CA GLN A 346 24.56 7.36 9.16
C GLN A 346 24.46 5.88 8.72
N PRO A 347 25.37 5.39 7.85
CA PRO A 347 25.48 3.96 7.55
C PRO A 347 25.74 3.15 8.83
N ILE A 348 25.07 2.01 8.96
CA ILE A 348 25.25 1.09 10.09
C ILE A 348 25.55 -0.33 9.55
N PRO A 349 26.26 -1.19 10.31
CA PRO A 349 26.63 -2.52 9.84
C PRO A 349 25.43 -3.46 9.63
N SER A 350 24.45 -3.46 10.53
CA SER A 350 23.26 -4.30 10.46
C SER A 350 22.17 -3.86 11.45
N ARG A 351 21.03 -4.56 11.48
CA ARG A 351 19.96 -4.33 12.47
C ARG A 351 20.37 -4.81 13.86
N GLU A 352 21.08 -5.92 13.95
CA GLU A 352 21.55 -6.55 15.19
C GLU A 352 22.44 -5.58 15.98
N HIS A 353 23.26 -4.79 15.27
CA HIS A 353 24.03 -3.71 15.87
C HIS A 353 23.18 -2.71 16.67
N LEU A 354 21.98 -2.33 16.18
CA LEU A 354 21.07 -1.46 16.92
C LEU A 354 20.41 -2.15 18.11
N VAL A 355 20.17 -3.46 18.02
CA VAL A 355 19.63 -4.27 19.13
C VAL A 355 20.64 -4.35 20.27
N GLU A 356 21.91 -4.58 19.95
CA GLU A 356 23.02 -4.60 20.92
C GLU A 356 23.20 -3.23 21.60
N LEU A 357 23.22 -2.14 20.82
CA LEU A 357 23.32 -0.79 21.38
C LEU A 357 22.13 -0.45 22.28
N ARG A 358 20.92 -0.90 21.93
CA ARG A 358 19.72 -0.73 22.76
C ARG A 358 19.88 -1.46 24.10
N ALA A 359 20.28 -2.73 24.07
CA ALA A 359 20.47 -3.54 25.28
C ALA A 359 21.53 -2.91 26.20
N LYS A 360 22.64 -2.43 25.63
CA LYS A 360 23.69 -1.71 26.36
C LYS A 360 23.16 -0.42 27.01
N CYS A 361 22.40 0.38 26.26
CA CYS A 361 21.81 1.61 26.78
C CYS A 361 20.82 1.37 27.92
N ILE A 362 20.04 0.27 27.87
CA ILE A 362 19.17 -0.13 28.98
C ILE A 362 20.00 -0.52 30.21
N ALA A 363 21.05 -1.33 30.03
CA ALA A 363 21.91 -1.77 31.13
C ALA A 363 22.61 -0.59 31.82
N ASP A 364 23.13 0.36 31.06
CA ASP A 364 23.82 1.55 31.58
C ASP A 364 22.88 2.49 32.37
N ASN A 365 21.55 2.38 32.16
CA ASN A 365 20.54 3.20 32.84
C ASN A 365 19.63 2.41 33.80
N ALA A 366 19.95 1.14 34.09
CA ALA A 366 19.12 0.24 34.90
C ALA A 366 18.92 0.71 36.36
N ALA A 367 19.77 1.61 36.87
CA ALA A 367 19.69 2.19 38.21
C ALA A 367 18.67 3.32 38.36
N GLY A 368 17.81 3.56 37.35
CA GLY A 368 16.85 4.68 37.36
C GLY A 368 17.48 6.02 36.99
N ASN A 369 18.66 6.00 36.37
CA ASN A 369 19.29 7.21 35.85
C ASN A 369 18.44 7.79 34.71
N ILE A 370 18.26 9.12 34.73
CA ILE A 370 17.57 9.83 33.65
C ILE A 370 18.43 9.71 32.39
N ILE A 371 17.83 9.22 31.30
CA ILE A 371 18.48 9.17 29.99
C ILE A 371 18.72 10.62 29.55
N GLN A 372 19.99 11.00 29.43
CA GLN A 372 20.33 12.37 29.06
C GLN A 372 20.11 12.62 27.56
N LYS A 373 19.57 13.80 27.23
CA LYS A 373 19.45 14.26 25.84
C LYS A 373 20.84 14.30 25.18
N PRO A 374 21.06 13.58 24.07
CA PRO A 374 22.31 13.72 23.32
C PRO A 374 22.49 15.16 22.81
N LYS A 375 23.73 15.70 22.84
CA LYS A 375 24.03 17.04 22.30
C LYS A 375 23.60 17.25 20.84
N ARG A 376 23.58 16.15 20.06
CA ARG A 376 23.15 16.12 18.65
C ARG A 376 21.63 16.09 18.45
N TRP A 377 20.85 16.03 19.53
CA TRP A 377 19.39 15.94 19.49
C TRP A 377 18.75 17.23 19.99
N GLY A 378 17.76 17.73 19.25
CA GLY A 378 16.97 18.87 19.67
C GLY A 378 15.89 19.28 18.66
N GLY A 379 15.24 20.39 18.96
CA GLY A 379 14.16 20.92 18.14
C GLY A 379 14.60 21.98 17.14
N TRP A 380 13.78 22.15 16.11
CA TRP A 380 13.82 23.31 15.23
C TRP A 380 12.47 24.03 15.29
N LEU A 381 12.53 25.36 15.23
CA LEU A 381 11.40 26.23 14.95
C LEU A 381 11.44 26.61 13.48
N LEU A 382 10.41 26.25 12.72
CA LEU A 382 10.20 26.78 11.38
C LEU A 382 9.35 28.04 11.47
N ILE A 383 9.93 29.19 11.11
CA ILE A 383 9.22 30.46 10.98
C ILE A 383 8.78 30.60 9.52
N PRO A 384 7.50 30.34 9.20
CA PRO A 384 7.03 30.34 7.82
C PRO A 384 7.08 31.75 7.23
N HIS A 385 7.54 31.86 5.97
CA HIS A 385 7.42 33.09 5.18
C HIS A 385 6.19 33.05 4.27
N THR A 386 5.75 31.84 3.92
CA THR A 386 4.57 31.57 3.10
C THR A 386 3.79 30.39 3.69
N PHE A 387 2.48 30.38 3.45
CA PHE A 387 1.60 29.22 3.61
C PHE A 387 0.84 29.04 2.31
N GLU A 388 0.56 27.81 1.91
CA GLU A 388 -0.39 27.54 0.84
C GLU A 388 -1.39 26.50 1.33
N PHE A 389 -2.67 26.86 1.26
CA PHE A 389 -3.78 25.96 1.52
C PHE A 389 -4.29 25.46 0.18
N TYR A 390 -4.23 24.14 0.01
CA TYR A 390 -4.68 23.46 -1.21
C TYR A 390 -5.89 22.58 -0.89
N GLN A 391 -6.98 22.75 -1.65
CA GLN A 391 -8.14 21.88 -1.63
C GLN A 391 -8.37 21.30 -3.03
N GLY A 392 -8.27 19.98 -3.15
CA GLY A 392 -8.54 19.29 -4.41
C GLY A 392 -10.02 19.39 -4.80
N GLN A 393 -10.27 19.59 -6.10
CA GLN A 393 -11.61 19.63 -6.71
C GLN A 393 -11.75 18.59 -7.83
N SER A 394 -12.97 18.08 -8.03
CA SER A 394 -13.26 17.02 -9.00
C SER A 394 -13.22 17.50 -10.46
N ASN A 395 -13.52 18.77 -10.71
CA ASN A 395 -13.47 19.42 -12.03
C ASN A 395 -12.06 19.90 -12.44
N ARG A 396 -11.03 19.58 -11.64
CA ARG A 396 -9.62 19.99 -11.83
C ARG A 396 -9.33 21.48 -11.63
N LEU A 397 -10.30 22.26 -11.15
CA LEU A 397 -10.09 23.63 -10.70
C LEU A 397 -9.82 23.61 -9.18
N SER A 398 -8.67 23.07 -8.75
CA SER A 398 -8.30 23.03 -7.33
C SER A 398 -8.18 24.43 -6.73
N ASP A 399 -8.62 24.57 -5.48
CA ASP A 399 -8.54 25.82 -4.74
C ASP A 399 -7.16 25.94 -4.09
N ARG A 400 -6.48 27.06 -4.35
CA ARG A 400 -5.14 27.35 -3.83
C ARG A 400 -5.15 28.75 -3.25
N ILE A 401 -4.99 28.87 -1.93
CA ILE A 401 -4.89 30.17 -1.25
C ILE A 401 -3.51 30.25 -0.62
N GLN A 402 -2.72 31.21 -1.08
CA GLN A 402 -1.39 31.44 -0.56
C GLN A 402 -1.41 32.64 0.39
N PHE A 403 -0.84 32.46 1.59
CA PHE A 403 -0.46 33.55 2.48
C PHE A 403 1.04 33.79 2.38
N ARG A 404 1.50 35.04 2.44
CA ARG A 404 2.92 35.39 2.48
C ARG A 404 3.17 36.63 3.34
N ARG A 405 4.36 36.72 3.94
CA ARG A 405 4.83 37.98 4.56
C ARG A 405 5.43 38.87 3.49
N LEU A 406 5.16 40.18 3.58
CA LEU A 406 5.76 41.17 2.69
C LEU A 406 7.17 41.52 3.19
N SER A 407 8.16 41.43 2.31
CA SER A 407 9.45 42.11 2.55
C SER A 407 9.29 43.63 2.28
N ASN A 408 10.23 44.44 2.77
CA ASN A 408 10.21 45.90 2.52
C ASN A 408 10.26 46.25 1.02
N ASP A 409 10.83 45.38 0.18
CA ASP A 409 10.90 45.56 -1.27
C ASP A 409 9.61 45.12 -2.01
N ASP A 410 8.76 44.32 -1.37
CA ASP A 410 7.54 43.76 -1.98
C ASP A 410 6.30 44.65 -1.82
N GLN A 411 6.35 45.67 -0.95
CA GLN A 411 5.20 46.55 -0.71
C GLN A 411 4.74 47.31 -1.96
N ASN A 412 5.66 47.57 -2.90
CA ASN A 412 5.39 48.27 -4.16
C ASN A 412 4.97 47.36 -5.32
N LYS A 413 4.91 46.04 -5.11
CA LYS A 413 4.57 45.04 -6.15
C LYS A 413 3.24 44.33 -5.90
N ILE A 414 2.43 44.87 -5.00
CA ILE A 414 1.13 44.29 -4.64
C ILE A 414 0.10 44.72 -5.68
N ASP A 415 -0.56 43.77 -6.32
CA ASP A 415 -1.76 44.05 -7.09
C ASP A 415 -2.97 44.11 -6.13
N PRO A 416 -3.56 45.30 -5.92
CA PRO A 416 -4.65 45.46 -4.97
C PRO A 416 -5.95 44.76 -5.40
N HIS A 417 -6.04 44.29 -6.65
CA HIS A 417 -7.23 43.58 -7.15
C HIS A 417 -7.25 42.10 -6.79
N VAL A 418 -6.09 41.49 -6.50
CA VAL A 418 -5.97 40.04 -6.24
C VAL A 418 -5.28 39.71 -4.91
N THR A 419 -4.58 40.67 -4.30
CA THR A 419 -3.92 40.50 -3.02
C THR A 419 -4.72 41.18 -1.89
N HIS A 420 -5.03 40.41 -0.86
CA HIS A 420 -5.78 40.84 0.32
C HIS A 420 -4.86 40.93 1.55
N ARG A 421 -5.22 41.81 2.49
CA ARG A 421 -4.48 41.95 3.76
C ARG A 421 -5.00 40.96 4.79
N GLY A 422 -4.10 40.17 5.34
CA GLY A 422 -4.34 39.30 6.50
C GLY A 422 -3.90 39.95 7.82
N LEU A 423 -4.10 39.24 8.92
CA LEU A 423 -3.67 39.69 10.25
C LEU A 423 -2.15 39.59 10.41
N ASN A 424 -1.58 40.30 11.38
CA ASN A 424 -0.16 40.18 11.78
C ASN A 424 0.89 40.35 10.66
N GLY A 425 0.59 41.20 9.67
CA GLY A 425 1.49 41.53 8.56
C GLY A 425 1.53 40.50 7.43
N TRP A 426 0.58 39.56 7.41
CA TRP A 426 0.38 38.63 6.28
C TRP A 426 -0.43 39.30 5.16
N VAL A 427 -0.17 38.90 3.93
CA VAL A 427 -1.09 39.09 2.79
C VAL A 427 -1.47 37.73 2.23
N TYR A 428 -2.60 37.65 1.55
CA TYR A 428 -3.03 36.42 0.89
C TYR A 428 -3.68 36.67 -0.45
N GLU A 429 -3.57 35.68 -1.34
CA GLU A 429 -4.05 35.73 -2.72
C GLU A 429 -4.47 34.33 -3.18
N ARG A 430 -5.41 34.27 -4.13
CA ARG A 430 -5.82 33.01 -4.76
C ARG A 430 -4.89 32.72 -5.93
N LEU A 431 -4.34 31.51 -5.97
CA LEU A 431 -3.51 31.05 -7.09
C LEU A 431 -4.35 30.24 -8.07
N ALA A 432 -3.98 30.30 -9.35
CA ALA A 432 -4.51 29.37 -10.34
C ALA A 432 -4.13 27.92 -9.96
N PRO A 433 -5.01 26.92 -10.23
CA PRO A 433 -4.78 25.52 -9.91
C PRO A 433 -3.46 24.98 -10.47
#